data_AF-A0A8H9FXH1-F1
#
_entry.id   AF-A0A8H9FXH1-F1
#
_cell.length_a   1.000
_cell.length_b   1.000
_cell.length_c   1.000
_cell.angle_alpha   90.00
_cell.angle_beta   90.00
_cell.angle_gamma   90.00
#
_symmetry.space_group_name_H-M   'P 1'
#
loop_
_entity.id
_entity.type
_entity.pdbx_description
1 polymer ?
#
loop_
_entity_poly.entity_id
_entity_poly.type
_entity_poly.pdbx_seq_one_letter_code
_entity_poly.pdbx_strand_id
1 'polypeptide(L)'
;MKRIIKLKGMFAMLIMLVGLATIVSSCSKDDDNPDTGGGGIDAAVGTFKGTIKINGGDQKFNELIEVTKVSNDKIKITAKNSSLNLPVKEVQVYNNAGQGILTTSTEPNGIFIYTISSKSVSFVAKVTSEGEKMYSFEGSKQ
;
A
#
# COMPACT_ATOMS: atom_id res chain seq x y z
N MET A 1 53.76 -40.61 38.42
CA MET A 1 53.48 -41.29 37.13
C MET A 1 51.98 -41.29 36.85
N LYS A 2 51.60 -40.73 35.70
CA LYS A 2 50.51 -41.11 34.77
C LYS A 2 49.05 -41.28 35.27
N ARG A 3 48.22 -40.36 34.72
CA ARG A 3 46.76 -40.38 34.53
C ARG A 3 46.25 -41.67 33.87
N ILE A 4 44.99 -42.04 34.13
CA ILE A 4 43.97 -42.24 33.08
C ILE A 4 42.59 -41.85 33.66
N ILE A 5 42.03 -40.82 33.05
CA ILE A 5 40.66 -40.33 33.17
C ILE A 5 39.80 -41.20 32.23
N LYS A 6 38.69 -41.77 32.70
CA LYS A 6 37.63 -42.28 31.82
C LYS A 6 36.42 -41.34 31.93
N LEU A 7 36.23 -40.58 30.87
CA LEU A 7 35.25 -39.51 30.68
C LEU A 7 34.09 -40.05 29.82
N LYS A 8 32.88 -39.54 30.11
CA LYS A 8 31.65 -39.52 29.28
C LYS A 8 30.68 -40.70 29.42
N GLY A 9 29.97 -40.73 30.55
CA GLY A 9 28.55 -41.11 30.58
C GLY A 9 27.70 -39.86 30.81
N MET A 10 26.46 -39.88 30.33
CA MET A 10 25.42 -38.84 30.43
C MET A 10 25.47 -37.70 29.38
N PHE A 11 24.71 -37.90 28.30
CA PHE A 11 23.98 -36.82 27.61
C PHE A 11 22.55 -37.36 27.42
N ALA A 12 21.68 -37.06 28.38
CA ALA A 12 20.71 -35.96 28.26
C ALA A 12 19.61 -36.28 27.23
N MET A 13 18.76 -37.23 27.63
CA MET A 13 17.43 -37.41 27.05
C MET A 13 16.50 -36.41 27.75
N LEU A 14 16.26 -35.27 27.11
CA LEU A 14 15.23 -34.31 27.52
C LEU A 14 14.31 -34.07 26.34
N ILE A 15 13.24 -34.86 26.32
CA ILE A 15 12.04 -34.64 25.52
C ILE A 15 11.29 -33.47 26.18
N MET A 16 11.29 -32.33 25.52
CA MET A 16 10.43 -31.18 25.71
C MET A 16 10.24 -30.58 24.31
N LEU A 17 9.12 -30.02 23.88
CA LEU A 17 7.76 -29.90 24.35
C LEU A 17 7.08 -29.19 23.16
N VAL A 18 5.99 -29.75 22.64
CA VAL A 18 4.87 -29.06 21.96
C VAL A 18 5.21 -27.96 20.94
N GLY A 19 5.01 -28.29 19.67
CA GLY A 19 4.76 -27.32 18.61
C GLY A 19 3.73 -27.89 17.64
N LEU A 20 2.45 -27.67 17.93
CA LEU A 20 1.36 -27.85 16.97
C LEU A 20 1.57 -26.86 15.82
N ALA A 21 2.32 -27.30 14.80
CA ALA A 21 2.32 -26.62 13.51
C ALA A 21 0.97 -26.91 12.86
N THR A 22 0.11 -25.89 12.89
CA THR A 22 -1.11 -25.84 12.10
C THR A 22 -0.78 -26.16 10.65
N ILE A 23 -1.36 -27.26 10.19
CA ILE A 23 -1.34 -27.71 8.80
C ILE A 23 -1.96 -26.57 7.99
N VAL A 24 -1.14 -25.89 7.19
CA VAL A 24 -1.58 -24.89 6.21
C VAL A 24 -2.40 -25.60 5.14
N SER A 25 -3.70 -25.71 5.39
CA SER A 25 -4.67 -26.05 4.36
C SER A 25 -4.88 -24.84 3.46
N SER A 26 -4.09 -24.76 2.40
CA SER A 26 -4.55 -24.16 1.15
C SER A 26 -3.93 -24.97 0.01
N CYS A 27 -4.54 -26.12 -0.22
CA CYS A 27 -4.34 -26.88 -1.44
C CYS A 27 -4.95 -26.07 -2.58
N SER A 28 -4.10 -25.74 -3.55
CA SER A 28 -4.40 -25.10 -4.80
C SER A 28 -5.68 -25.62 -5.43
N LYS A 29 -6.54 -24.71 -5.85
CA LYS A 29 -7.39 -24.96 -7.01
C LYS A 29 -6.65 -24.37 -8.20
N ASP A 30 -6.30 -25.27 -9.11
CA ASP A 30 -5.93 -24.94 -10.47
C ASP A 30 -7.00 -24.02 -11.05
N ASP A 31 -6.59 -22.82 -11.42
CA ASP A 31 -7.23 -22.03 -12.46
C ASP A 31 -6.10 -21.60 -13.40
N ASP A 32 -5.97 -22.34 -14.50
CA ASP A 32 -5.13 -22.03 -15.66
C ASP A 32 -5.66 -20.77 -16.36
N ASN A 33 -5.48 -19.63 -15.71
CA ASN A 33 -5.48 -18.33 -16.37
C ASN A 33 -4.07 -17.78 -16.20
N PRO A 34 -3.40 -17.26 -17.25
CA PRO A 34 -2.20 -16.47 -17.06
C PRO A 34 -2.58 -15.22 -16.24
N ASP A 35 -2.54 -15.40 -14.93
CA ASP A 35 -2.63 -14.36 -13.93
C ASP A 35 -1.53 -13.38 -14.30
N THR A 36 -1.90 -12.18 -14.73
CA THR A 36 -0.97 -11.10 -15.03
C THR A 36 -0.36 -10.57 -13.72
N GLY A 37 0.32 -11.44 -12.98
CA GLY A 37 1.56 -11.23 -12.22
C GLY A 37 1.67 -10.05 -11.26
N GLY A 38 0.59 -9.37 -10.91
CA GLY A 38 0.61 -8.23 -10.01
C GLY A 38 -0.69 -8.20 -9.24
N GLY A 39 -0.62 -8.26 -7.91
CA GLY A 39 -1.80 -8.23 -7.05
C GLY A 39 -2.75 -7.06 -7.33
N GLY A 40 -3.94 -7.07 -6.73
CA GLY A 40 -4.91 -5.99 -6.93
C GLY A 40 -4.42 -4.59 -6.55
N ILE A 41 -5.27 -3.59 -6.76
CA ILE A 41 -4.96 -2.17 -6.43
C ILE A 41 -4.94 -1.88 -4.92
N ASP A 42 -5.19 -2.91 -4.09
CA ASP A 42 -5.34 -2.81 -2.63
C ASP A 42 -4.06 -2.30 -1.94
N ALA A 43 -2.89 -2.47 -2.58
CA ALA A 43 -1.63 -1.91 -2.08
C ALA A 43 -1.68 -0.38 -1.88
N ALA A 44 -2.45 0.32 -2.72
CA ALA A 44 -2.62 1.77 -2.66
C ALA A 44 -3.68 2.23 -1.64
N VAL A 45 -4.52 1.34 -1.12
CA VAL A 45 -5.59 1.68 -0.16
C VAL A 45 -5.00 1.97 1.22
N GLY A 46 -5.36 3.09 1.83
CA GLY A 46 -4.93 3.48 3.17
C GLY A 46 -4.82 4.98 3.37
N THR A 47 -4.22 5.38 4.50
CA THR A 47 -3.98 6.78 4.85
C THR A 47 -2.53 7.14 4.60
N PHE A 48 -2.32 8.32 4.03
CA PHE A 48 -1.00 8.83 3.68
C PHE A 48 -0.77 10.18 4.34
N LYS A 49 0.41 10.36 4.91
CA LYS A 49 0.83 11.64 5.51
C LYS A 49 1.84 12.34 4.61
N GLY A 50 1.66 13.63 4.40
CA GLY A 50 2.47 14.36 3.44
C GLY A 50 2.19 15.86 3.36
N THR A 51 2.44 16.41 2.18
CA THR A 51 2.30 17.83 1.88
C THR A 51 1.23 18.04 0.82
N ILE A 52 0.28 18.92 1.10
CA ILE A 52 -0.68 19.42 0.11
C ILE A 52 -0.16 20.74 -0.45
N LYS A 53 -0.22 20.91 -1.78
CA LYS A 53 0.01 22.20 -2.45
C LYS A 53 -1.25 22.56 -3.21
N ILE A 54 -1.90 23.66 -2.83
CA ILE A 54 -3.08 24.17 -3.53
C ILE A 54 -2.60 25.13 -4.61
N ASN A 55 -3.08 24.99 -5.84
CA ASN A 55 -2.67 25.89 -6.92
C ASN A 55 -3.09 27.34 -6.58
N GLY A 56 -2.14 28.28 -6.64
CA GLY A 56 -2.35 29.67 -6.23
C GLY A 56 -2.46 29.89 -4.72
N GLY A 57 -2.16 28.90 -3.88
CA GLY A 57 -2.18 29.00 -2.42
C GLY A 57 -0.93 28.44 -1.74
N ASP A 58 -0.96 28.40 -0.41
CA ASP A 58 0.17 27.90 0.40
C ASP A 58 0.31 26.38 0.36
N GLN A 59 1.53 25.92 0.67
CA GLN A 59 1.77 24.53 1.03
C GLN A 59 1.31 24.26 2.46
N LYS A 60 0.69 23.10 2.67
CA LYS A 60 0.25 22.61 3.98
C LYS A 60 0.95 21.29 4.28
N PHE A 61 1.75 21.27 5.34
CA PHE A 61 2.56 20.13 5.75
C PHE A 61 1.82 19.27 6.78
N ASN A 62 2.24 18.00 6.90
CA ASN A 62 1.66 17.03 7.83
C ASN A 62 0.16 16.77 7.57
N GLU A 63 -0.29 17.00 6.35
CA GLU A 63 -1.66 16.74 5.93
C GLU A 63 -1.88 15.25 5.65
N LEU A 64 -3.13 14.82 5.76
CA LEU A 64 -3.53 13.45 5.50
C LEU A 64 -4.46 13.36 4.28
N ILE A 65 -4.17 12.41 3.39
CA ILE A 65 -5.17 11.91 2.43
C ILE A 65 -5.52 10.47 2.77
N GLU A 66 -6.75 10.10 2.48
CA GLU A 66 -7.24 8.73 2.52
C GLU A 66 -7.56 8.25 1.10
N VAL A 67 -7.05 7.07 0.77
CA VAL A 67 -7.32 6.36 -0.47
C VAL A 67 -8.17 5.15 -0.11
N THR A 68 -9.38 5.07 -0.66
CA THR A 68 -10.30 3.93 -0.50
C THR A 68 -10.58 3.27 -1.84
N LYS A 69 -10.90 1.97 -1.81
CA LYS A 69 -11.30 1.21 -3.00
C LYS A 69 -12.78 1.48 -3.30
N VAL A 70 -13.07 1.80 -4.55
CA VAL A 70 -14.45 1.91 -5.09
C VAL A 70 -14.80 0.65 -5.87
N SER A 71 -13.88 0.17 -6.72
CA SER A 71 -13.98 -1.07 -7.50
C SER A 71 -12.58 -1.67 -7.71
N ASN A 72 -12.45 -2.71 -8.53
CA ASN A 72 -11.16 -3.36 -8.81
C ASN A 72 -10.15 -2.50 -9.56
N ASP A 73 -10.63 -1.46 -10.23
CA ASP A 73 -9.89 -0.54 -11.10
C ASP A 73 -10.13 0.93 -10.73
N LYS A 74 -10.78 1.22 -9.60
CA LYS A 74 -11.12 2.59 -9.19
C LYS A 74 -10.88 2.81 -7.70
N ILE A 75 -10.24 3.94 -7.40
CA ILE A 75 -10.03 4.42 -6.04
C ILE A 75 -10.65 5.79 -5.84
N LYS A 76 -10.93 6.12 -4.59
CA LYS A 76 -11.40 7.43 -4.13
C LYS A 76 -10.35 8.05 -3.22
N ILE A 77 -9.95 9.28 -3.52
CA ILE A 77 -8.98 10.07 -2.77
C ILE A 77 -9.71 11.20 -2.06
N THR A 78 -9.53 11.28 -0.74
CA THR A 78 -10.14 12.29 0.13
C THR A 78 -9.06 12.95 0.99
N ALA A 79 -8.91 14.27 0.90
CA ALA A 79 -8.13 15.02 1.90
C ALA A 79 -8.89 15.05 3.23
N LYS A 80 -8.25 14.64 4.33
CA LYS A 80 -8.91 14.57 5.65
C LYS A 80 -9.10 15.95 6.29
N ASN A 81 -8.31 16.94 5.90
CA ASN A 81 -8.46 18.32 6.40
C ASN A 81 -9.58 19.05 5.64
N SER A 82 -10.78 19.01 6.21
CA SER A 82 -11.98 19.61 5.62
C SER A 82 -11.92 21.13 5.50
N SER A 83 -11.10 21.81 6.31
CA SER A 83 -10.96 23.28 6.26
C SER A 83 -10.35 23.78 4.94
N LEU A 84 -9.64 22.91 4.21
CA LEU A 84 -9.05 23.27 2.93
C LEU A 84 -10.07 23.30 1.79
N ASN A 85 -11.25 22.68 1.99
CA ASN A 85 -12.31 22.55 1.00
C ASN A 85 -11.79 22.04 -0.35
N LEU A 86 -11.11 20.88 -0.33
CA LEU A 86 -10.53 20.25 -1.51
C LEU A 86 -11.50 19.24 -2.12
N PRO A 87 -11.53 19.11 -3.46
CA PRO A 87 -12.42 18.16 -4.10
C PRO A 87 -12.05 16.72 -3.76
N VAL A 88 -13.06 15.89 -3.57
CA VAL A 88 -12.91 14.44 -3.50
C VAL A 88 -12.88 13.90 -4.92
N LYS A 89 -11.88 13.08 -5.26
CA LYS A 89 -11.73 12.55 -6.61
C LYS A 89 -11.79 11.02 -6.61
N GLU A 90 -12.53 10.49 -7.57
CA GLU A 90 -12.45 9.09 -7.94
C GLU A 90 -11.67 8.97 -9.25
N VAL A 91 -10.71 8.04 -9.31
CA VAL A 91 -9.84 7.86 -10.47
C VAL A 91 -9.71 6.38 -10.81
N GLN A 92 -9.71 6.08 -12.12
CA GLN A 92 -9.38 4.77 -12.64
C GLN A 92 -7.88 4.53 -12.55
N VAL A 93 -7.50 3.36 -12.06
CA VAL A 93 -6.11 2.96 -11.85
C VAL A 93 -5.90 1.51 -12.26
N TYR A 94 -4.65 1.16 -12.51
CA TYR A 94 -4.21 -0.20 -12.80
C TYR A 94 -2.95 -0.55 -12.02
N ASN A 95 -2.72 -1.84 -11.80
CA ASN A 95 -1.46 -2.33 -11.26
C ASN A 95 -0.42 -2.44 -12.39
N ASN A 96 0.68 -1.70 -12.25
CA ASN A 96 1.79 -1.72 -13.19
C ASN A 96 2.79 -2.84 -12.82
N ALA A 97 2.37 -4.10 -13.03
CA ALA A 97 3.20 -5.31 -12.83
C ALA A 97 3.93 -5.36 -11.47
N GLY A 98 3.25 -5.00 -10.39
CA GLY A 98 3.76 -5.01 -9.02
C GLY A 98 4.70 -3.85 -8.67
N GLN A 99 5.00 -2.94 -9.60
CA GLN A 99 5.88 -1.79 -9.33
C GLN A 99 5.12 -0.64 -8.65
N GLY A 100 3.85 -0.45 -9.03
CA GLY A 100 3.02 0.62 -8.53
C GLY A 100 1.60 0.57 -9.03
N ILE A 101 0.75 1.43 -8.48
CA ILE A 101 -0.62 1.65 -8.91
C ILE A 101 -0.69 3.02 -9.57
N LEU A 102 -1.10 3.06 -10.84
CA LEU A 102 -1.04 4.26 -11.69
C LEU A 102 -2.42 4.57 -12.27
N THR A 103 -2.74 5.84 -12.48
CA THR A 103 -3.93 6.24 -13.27
C THR A 103 -3.83 5.78 -14.72
N THR A 104 -4.97 5.46 -15.32
CA THR A 104 -5.07 5.22 -16.76
C THR A 104 -4.80 6.53 -17.54
N SER A 105 -4.34 6.43 -18.78
CA SER A 105 -3.97 7.59 -19.60
C SER A 105 -5.15 8.51 -19.94
N THR A 106 -6.37 7.99 -19.89
CA THR A 106 -7.61 8.71 -20.22
C THR A 106 -8.31 9.30 -19.00
N GLU A 107 -7.74 9.18 -17.80
CA GLU A 107 -8.39 9.63 -16.55
C GLU A 107 -8.49 11.18 -16.45
N PRO A 108 -9.70 11.76 -16.45
CA PRO A 108 -9.89 13.20 -16.41
C PRO A 108 -9.78 13.82 -15.00
N ASN A 109 -10.04 13.06 -13.93
CA ASN A 109 -10.23 13.62 -12.59
C ASN A 109 -8.91 13.88 -11.84
N GLY A 110 -7.82 13.27 -12.29
CA GLY A 110 -6.52 13.46 -11.66
C GLY A 110 -5.46 12.50 -12.18
N ILE A 111 -4.26 12.65 -11.64
CA ILE A 111 -3.14 11.72 -11.85
C ILE A 111 -2.78 11.15 -10.48
N PHE A 112 -2.76 9.83 -10.36
CA PHE A 112 -2.40 9.13 -9.12
C PHE A 112 -1.26 8.16 -9.43
N ILE A 113 -0.22 8.21 -8.60
CA ILE A 113 0.94 7.35 -8.67
C ILE A 113 1.23 6.85 -7.26
N TYR A 114 1.10 5.56 -7.02
CA TYR A 114 1.57 4.90 -5.83
C TYR A 114 2.73 3.97 -6.17
N THR A 115 3.86 4.14 -5.50
CA THR A 115 5.05 3.29 -5.67
C THR A 115 5.09 2.27 -4.54
N ILE A 116 5.08 0.98 -4.88
CA ILE A 116 4.99 -0.10 -3.87
C ILE A 116 6.26 -0.17 -3.00
N SER A 117 7.45 -0.04 -3.60
CA SER A 117 8.73 -0.19 -2.90
C SER A 117 8.96 0.87 -1.82
N SER A 118 8.61 2.13 -2.11
CA SER A 118 8.74 3.26 -1.18
C SER A 118 7.49 3.53 -0.35
N LYS A 119 6.36 2.86 -0.67
CA LYS A 119 5.03 3.14 -0.12
C LYS A 119 4.66 4.63 -0.20
N SER A 120 5.12 5.31 -1.24
CA SER A 120 4.88 6.74 -1.47
C SER A 120 3.77 6.95 -2.48
N VAL A 121 3.06 8.07 -2.34
CA VAL A 121 2.02 8.50 -3.26
C VAL A 121 2.29 9.91 -3.76
N SER A 122 2.06 10.12 -5.05
CA SER A 122 1.88 11.44 -5.66
C SER A 122 0.49 11.49 -6.28
N PHE A 123 -0.25 12.54 -5.96
CA PHE A 123 -1.59 12.76 -6.47
C PHE A 123 -1.74 14.20 -6.94
N VAL A 124 -2.34 14.39 -8.11
CA VAL A 124 -2.75 15.71 -8.62
C VAL A 124 -4.23 15.64 -8.94
N ALA A 125 -5.04 16.41 -8.23
CA ALA A 125 -6.45 16.59 -8.56
C ALA A 125 -6.58 17.62 -9.69
N LYS A 126 -7.29 17.25 -10.76
CA LYS A 126 -7.65 18.19 -11.84
C LYS A 126 -9.00 18.83 -11.53
N VAL A 127 -9.20 20.05 -12.04
CA VAL A 127 -10.47 20.77 -11.95
C VAL A 127 -11.41 20.20 -13.03
N THR A 128 -12.55 19.67 -12.61
CA THR A 128 -13.56 19.09 -13.51
C THR A 128 -14.92 19.78 -13.39
N SER A 129 -15.07 20.65 -12.40
CA SER A 129 -16.27 21.45 -12.17
C SER A 129 -15.90 22.86 -11.71
N GLU A 130 -16.79 23.83 -11.95
CA GLU A 130 -16.63 25.19 -11.46
C GLU A 130 -16.53 25.24 -9.93
N GLY A 131 -15.63 26.08 -9.41
CA GLY A 131 -15.40 26.25 -7.97
C GLY A 131 -14.48 25.20 -7.33
N GLU A 132 -14.08 24.14 -8.04
CA GLU A 132 -13.09 23.19 -7.52
C GLU A 132 -11.68 23.78 -7.49
N LYS A 133 -10.91 23.42 -6.46
CA LYS A 133 -9.49 23.76 -6.35
C LYS A 133 -8.63 22.67 -6.95
N MET A 134 -7.71 23.06 -7.84
CA MET A 134 -6.59 22.19 -8.22
C MET A 134 -5.62 22.06 -7.05
N TYR A 135 -5.19 20.84 -6.73
CA TYR A 135 -4.17 20.62 -5.71
C TYR A 135 -3.31 19.39 -6.02
N SER A 136 -2.11 19.36 -5.45
CA SER A 136 -1.26 18.18 -5.43
C SER A 136 -1.01 17.70 -4.00
N PHE A 137 -0.75 16.41 -3.86
CA PHE A 137 -0.31 15.77 -2.62
C PHE A 137 0.91 14.89 -2.91
N GLU A 138 1.91 14.97 -2.03
CA GLU A 138 3.05 14.06 -2.00
C GLU A 138 3.23 13.56 -0.57
N GLY A 139 3.30 12.24 -0.38
CA GLY A 139 3.41 11.66 0.96
C GLY A 139 3.68 10.17 0.97
N SER A 140 3.69 9.60 2.17
CA SER A 140 3.94 8.18 2.40
C SER A 140 2.85 7.56 3.24
N LYS A 141 2.62 6.26 3.03
CA LYS A 141 1.62 5.47 3.76
C LYS A 141 1.98 5.40 5.24
N GLN A 142 0.99 5.54 6.12
CA GLN A 142 1.15 5.38 7.58
C GLN A 142 1.12 3.91 8.02
#